data_AF-A0A136MCR5-F1
#
_entry.id   AF-A0A136MCR5-F1
#
_cell.length_a   1.000
_cell.length_b   1.000
_cell.length_c   1.000
_cell.angle_alpha   90.00
_cell.angle_beta   90.00
_cell.angle_gamma   90.00
#
_symmetry.space_group_name_H-M   'P 1'
#
loop_
_entity.id
_entity.type
_entity.pdbx_description
1 polymer ?
#
loop_
_entity_poly.entity_id
_entity_poly.type
_entity_poly.pdbx_seq_one_letter_code
_entity_poly.pdbx_strand_id
1 'polypeptide(L)'
;MKSFKFPWIVLFIIIAVVGLDAVYSAIERRPLPFQTQFPDDFPTLDALQFVDTRQKRIKGEEFLGQAVLIVFFDPGCSKCTVKLPTIDKIRQTFAEEGLTVIGMSSSGGGISSIASQYPLPWIWATNSPGLKHKLHSGKTFELFLFDRSGKIAYRFGTDHRNWKLHLELGIGAVVERALDLSDLPNDFVGSQVCGVCHQEEYKQWEQTAHAGGYDTLVQSRNTNRPECHSCHVTGEMGRKSRPWSQTPKELQEIGCEECHGPGGPHRTKPFAEASLYSTREESCKRCHNPETAGCVGSWPEPKWDYSAALKKVAHGTAHGATPSPAAPPSSATQSVPSATGN
;
A
#
# COMPACT_ATOMS: atom_id res chain seq x y z
N MET A 1 -28.84 23.32 -51.77
CA MET A 1 -27.95 23.08 -50.62
C MET A 1 -28.69 22.19 -49.62
N LYS A 2 -28.34 20.91 -49.49
CA LYS A 2 -28.97 20.01 -48.50
C LYS A 2 -28.24 20.18 -47.17
N SER A 3 -28.93 20.68 -46.15
CA SER A 3 -28.44 20.81 -44.78
C SER A 3 -28.23 19.41 -44.19
N PHE A 4 -26.98 18.99 -44.03
CA PHE A 4 -26.66 17.74 -43.36
C PHE A 4 -26.93 17.85 -41.86
N LYS A 5 -27.90 17.07 -41.38
CA LYS A 5 -28.22 16.92 -39.95
C LYS A 5 -27.16 16.02 -39.29
N PHE A 6 -26.02 16.59 -38.89
CA PHE A 6 -24.96 15.92 -38.13
C PHE A 6 -24.99 15.99 -36.58
N PRO A 7 -25.97 16.61 -35.87
CA PRO A 7 -25.78 16.94 -34.45
C PRO A 7 -25.74 15.71 -33.54
N TRP A 8 -26.44 14.62 -33.88
CA TRP A 8 -26.53 13.44 -33.02
C TRP A 8 -25.29 12.55 -33.06
N ILE A 9 -24.61 12.45 -34.22
CA ILE A 9 -23.40 11.64 -34.36
C ILE A 9 -22.24 12.28 -33.60
N VAL A 10 -22.13 13.62 -33.66
CA VAL A 10 -21.14 14.37 -32.88
C VAL A 10 -21.39 14.24 -31.39
N LEU A 11 -22.66 14.32 -30.94
CA LEU A 11 -23.01 14.12 -29.53
C LEU A 11 -22.70 12.70 -29.06
N PHE A 12 -22.96 11.67 -29.87
CA PHE A 12 -22.65 10.28 -29.53
C PHE A 12 -21.14 10.01 -29.45
N ILE A 13 -20.35 10.59 -30.36
CA ILE A 13 -18.88 10.49 -30.31
C ILE A 13 -18.35 11.20 -29.06
N ILE A 14 -18.88 12.38 -28.71
CA ILE A 14 -18.47 13.09 -27.49
C ILE A 14 -18.84 12.28 -26.24
N ILE A 15 -20.06 11.72 -26.16
CA ILE A 15 -20.47 10.88 -25.03
C ILE A 15 -19.65 9.59 -24.97
N ALA A 16 -19.33 8.98 -26.11
CA ALA A 16 -18.51 7.78 -26.17
C ALA A 16 -17.05 8.07 -25.79
N VAL A 17 -16.48 9.21 -26.19
CA VAL A 17 -15.12 9.62 -25.84
C VAL A 17 -15.03 10.04 -24.37
N VAL A 18 -15.97 10.85 -23.87
CA VAL A 18 -16.04 11.23 -22.45
C VAL A 18 -16.35 10.02 -21.56
N GLY A 19 -17.21 9.12 -22.03
CA GLY A 19 -17.50 7.84 -21.38
C GLY A 19 -16.28 6.93 -21.38
N LEU A 20 -15.53 6.86 -22.48
CA LEU A 20 -14.25 6.16 -22.54
C LEU A 20 -13.23 6.79 -21.59
N ASP A 21 -13.07 8.11 -21.55
CA ASP A 21 -12.10 8.78 -20.66
C ASP A 21 -12.47 8.64 -19.17
N ALA A 22 -13.76 8.66 -18.83
CA ALA A 22 -14.22 8.41 -17.47
C ALA A 22 -14.00 6.95 -17.05
N VAL A 23 -14.26 6.01 -17.96
CA VAL A 23 -13.98 4.58 -17.76
C VAL A 23 -12.46 4.32 -17.74
N TYR A 24 -11.69 5.00 -18.58
CA TYR A 24 -10.25 4.89 -18.69
C TYR A 24 -9.55 5.52 -17.47
N SER A 25 -10.03 6.66 -16.95
CA SER A 25 -9.59 7.21 -15.65
C SER A 25 -10.00 6.34 -14.46
N ALA A 26 -11.15 5.64 -14.54
CA ALA A 26 -11.54 4.68 -13.50
C ALA A 26 -10.71 3.38 -13.54
N ILE A 27 -10.24 2.98 -14.73
CA ILE A 27 -9.40 1.79 -14.98
C ILE A 27 -7.90 2.09 -14.76
N GLU A 28 -7.44 3.32 -15.04
CA GLU A 28 -6.11 3.85 -14.72
C GLU A 28 -6.05 4.53 -13.35
N ARG A 29 -6.96 4.21 -12.42
CA ARG A 29 -6.55 4.30 -11.01
C ARG A 29 -5.28 3.48 -10.92
N ARG A 30 -4.13 4.14 -10.75
CA ARG A 30 -2.84 3.44 -10.64
C ARG A 30 -3.09 2.27 -9.70
N PRO A 31 -2.92 1.00 -10.12
CA PRO A 31 -3.11 -0.10 -9.18
C PRO A 31 -2.24 0.23 -7.99
N LEU A 32 -2.88 0.43 -6.83
CA LEU A 32 -2.16 0.94 -5.67
C LEU A 32 -0.98 -0.01 -5.47
N PRO A 33 0.22 0.53 -5.24
CA PRO A 33 1.38 -0.33 -4.99
C PRO A 33 1.13 -1.26 -3.80
N PHE A 34 0.16 -0.93 -2.95
CA PHE A 34 -0.24 -1.68 -1.79
C PHE A 34 -1.65 -2.25 -1.94
N GLN A 35 -1.80 -3.55 -1.72
CA GLN A 35 -3.10 -4.23 -1.70
C GLN A 35 -3.14 -5.21 -0.53
N THR A 36 -4.21 -5.17 0.24
CA THR A 36 -4.48 -6.07 1.39
C THR A 36 -5.64 -7.01 1.15
N GLN A 37 -6.37 -6.83 0.03
CA GLN A 37 -7.54 -7.62 -0.31
C GLN A 37 -7.40 -8.17 -1.72
N PHE A 38 -7.56 -9.48 -1.85
CA PHE A 38 -7.36 -10.18 -3.10
C PHE A 38 -8.67 -10.87 -3.50
N PRO A 39 -9.09 -10.75 -4.77
CA PRO A 39 -10.15 -11.58 -5.33
C PRO A 39 -9.91 -13.08 -5.10
N ASP A 40 -10.99 -13.87 -4.98
CA ASP A 40 -10.92 -15.31 -4.69
C ASP A 40 -10.21 -16.12 -5.79
N ASP A 41 -10.07 -15.58 -7.00
CA ASP A 41 -9.37 -16.20 -8.12
C ASP A 41 -7.85 -15.99 -8.09
N PHE A 42 -7.33 -15.20 -7.14
CA PHE A 42 -5.89 -15.11 -6.92
C PHE A 42 -5.32 -16.46 -6.45
N PRO A 43 -4.19 -16.89 -7.01
CA PRO A 43 -3.64 -18.19 -6.69
C PRO A 43 -3.12 -18.22 -5.24
N THR A 44 -3.48 -19.28 -4.53
CA THR A 44 -2.82 -19.68 -3.28
C THR A 44 -1.49 -20.37 -3.57
N LEU A 45 -0.64 -20.45 -2.56
CA LEU A 45 0.73 -20.95 -2.69
C LEU A 45 0.77 -22.40 -3.18
N ASP A 46 -0.14 -23.27 -2.73
CA ASP A 46 -0.28 -24.66 -3.17
C ASP A 46 -0.64 -24.82 -4.66
N ALA A 47 -1.27 -23.81 -5.25
CA ALA A 47 -1.53 -23.77 -6.70
C ALA A 47 -0.30 -23.34 -7.52
N LEU A 48 0.80 -22.98 -6.88
CA LEU A 48 2.01 -22.49 -7.53
C LEU A 48 3.06 -23.59 -7.72
N GLN A 49 3.82 -23.45 -8.81
CA GLN A 49 5.00 -24.25 -9.09
C GLN A 49 6.11 -23.34 -9.56
N PHE A 50 7.34 -23.70 -9.22
CA PHE A 50 8.54 -22.95 -9.53
C PHE A 50 9.59 -23.88 -10.11
N VAL A 51 10.55 -23.31 -10.84
CA VAL A 51 11.71 -24.05 -11.33
C VAL A 51 12.96 -23.34 -10.82
N ASP A 52 13.80 -24.04 -10.05
CA ASP A 52 15.04 -23.47 -9.52
C ASP A 52 16.13 -23.34 -10.60
N THR A 53 17.25 -22.71 -10.25
CA THR A 53 18.42 -22.54 -11.14
C THR A 53 19.05 -23.84 -11.63
N ARG A 54 18.73 -24.98 -11.00
CA ARG A 54 19.20 -26.34 -11.34
C ARG A 54 18.12 -27.16 -12.06
N GLN A 55 17.05 -26.52 -12.54
CA GLN A 55 15.91 -27.17 -13.18
C GLN A 55 15.09 -28.10 -12.26
N LYS A 56 15.27 -28.00 -10.93
CA LYS A 56 14.42 -28.70 -9.97
C LYS A 56 13.06 -28.02 -9.93
N ARG A 57 11.99 -28.80 -10.12
CA ARG A 57 10.62 -28.35 -9.86
C ARG A 57 10.39 -28.27 -8.36
N ILE A 58 9.87 -27.14 -7.91
CA ILE A 58 9.49 -26.88 -6.51
C ILE A 58 7.99 -26.61 -6.53
N LYS A 59 7.24 -27.31 -5.69
CA LYS A 59 5.80 -27.05 -5.54
C LYS A 59 5.59 -26.07 -4.40
N GLY A 60 4.67 -25.12 -4.57
CA GLY A 60 4.41 -24.14 -3.52
C GLY A 60 3.81 -24.75 -2.25
N GLU A 61 3.16 -25.92 -2.37
CA GLU A 61 2.66 -26.71 -1.22
C GLU A 61 3.77 -27.03 -0.19
N GLU A 62 5.04 -27.10 -0.62
CA GLU A 62 6.21 -27.34 0.26
C GLU A 62 6.45 -26.23 1.29
N PHE A 63 5.83 -25.05 1.10
CA PHE A 63 6.01 -23.88 1.95
C PHE A 63 4.81 -23.56 2.84
N LEU A 64 3.75 -24.38 2.81
CA LEU A 64 2.63 -24.21 3.76
C LEU A 64 3.16 -24.30 5.21
N GLY A 65 2.63 -23.44 6.07
CA GLY A 65 3.13 -23.24 7.45
C GLY A 65 4.21 -22.16 7.59
N GLN A 66 4.81 -21.70 6.49
CA GLN A 66 5.81 -20.63 6.47
C GLN A 66 5.21 -19.32 5.96
N ALA A 67 5.77 -18.19 6.37
CA ALA A 67 5.53 -16.93 5.66
C ALA A 67 6.44 -16.87 4.43
N VAL A 68 5.88 -16.56 3.26
CA VAL A 68 6.64 -16.57 2.00
C VAL A 68 6.56 -15.23 1.31
N LEU A 69 7.71 -14.57 1.15
CA LEU A 69 7.85 -13.37 0.34
C LEU A 69 8.35 -13.74 -1.05
N ILE A 70 7.47 -13.63 -2.05
CA ILE A 70 7.86 -13.74 -3.46
C ILE A 70 8.26 -12.36 -3.97
N VAL A 71 9.51 -12.23 -4.41
CA VAL A 71 10.09 -11.01 -4.97
C VAL A 71 10.14 -11.15 -6.48
N PHE A 72 9.21 -10.53 -7.19
CA PHE A 72 9.29 -10.42 -8.64
C PHE A 72 10.21 -9.27 -9.02
N PHE A 73 11.20 -9.56 -9.85
CA PHE A 73 12.08 -8.54 -10.40
C PHE A 73 12.57 -8.92 -11.79
N ASP A 74 12.99 -7.94 -12.59
CA ASP A 74 13.73 -8.22 -13.83
C ASP A 74 15.24 -8.31 -13.55
N PRO A 75 15.89 -9.47 -13.80
CA PRO A 75 17.34 -9.61 -13.73
C PRO A 75 18.13 -8.57 -14.54
N GLY A 76 17.58 -8.07 -15.66
CA GLY A 76 18.23 -7.05 -16.48
C GLY A 76 18.13 -5.62 -15.92
N CYS A 77 17.32 -5.39 -14.89
CA CYS A 77 17.05 -4.08 -14.32
C CYS A 77 17.99 -3.78 -13.14
N SER A 78 19.04 -2.98 -13.35
CA SER A 78 19.97 -2.62 -12.27
C SER A 78 19.29 -1.94 -11.09
N LYS A 79 18.27 -1.09 -11.33
CA LYS A 79 17.49 -0.44 -10.26
C LYS A 79 16.66 -1.41 -9.42
N CYS A 80 16.40 -2.60 -9.96
CA CYS A 80 15.66 -3.68 -9.32
C CYS A 80 16.61 -4.55 -8.49
N THR A 81 17.72 -5.00 -9.10
CA THR A 81 18.68 -5.92 -8.47
C THR A 81 19.44 -5.28 -7.30
N VAL A 82 19.71 -3.97 -7.35
CA VAL A 82 20.33 -3.24 -6.22
C VAL A 82 19.48 -3.23 -4.94
N LYS A 83 18.17 -3.55 -5.02
CA LYS A 83 17.30 -3.64 -3.84
C LYS A 83 17.38 -5.00 -3.13
N LEU A 84 17.85 -6.05 -3.81
CA LEU A 84 17.86 -7.43 -3.28
C LEU A 84 18.63 -7.57 -1.95
N PRO A 85 19.82 -6.97 -1.77
CA PRO A 85 20.50 -7.01 -0.47
C PRO A 85 19.72 -6.34 0.67
N THR A 86 18.87 -5.35 0.35
CA THR A 86 18.01 -4.73 1.37
C THR A 86 16.89 -5.67 1.78
N ILE A 87 16.26 -6.35 0.82
CA ILE A 87 15.26 -7.39 1.13
C ILE A 87 15.89 -8.51 1.97
N ASP A 88 17.13 -8.89 1.69
CA ASP A 88 17.78 -9.94 2.50
C ASP A 88 18.08 -9.49 3.93
N LYS A 89 18.45 -8.22 4.14
CA LYS A 89 18.56 -7.65 5.49
C LYS A 89 17.23 -7.72 6.24
N ILE A 90 16.12 -7.36 5.58
CA ILE A 90 14.78 -7.51 6.16
C ILE A 90 14.50 -8.98 6.47
N ARG A 91 14.83 -9.90 5.55
CA ARG A 91 14.68 -11.34 5.79
C ARG A 91 15.46 -11.81 7.02
N GLN A 92 16.68 -11.34 7.21
CA GLN A 92 17.50 -11.69 8.37
C GLN A 92 16.82 -11.25 9.68
N THR A 93 16.16 -10.09 9.70
CA THR A 93 15.38 -9.61 10.86
C THR A 93 14.23 -10.55 11.25
N PHE A 94 13.66 -11.26 10.28
CA PHE A 94 12.50 -12.15 10.47
C PHE A 94 12.84 -13.64 10.24
N ALA A 95 14.11 -14.01 10.29
CA ALA A 95 14.56 -15.35 9.94
C ALA A 95 14.12 -16.40 10.97
N GLU A 96 14.07 -16.03 12.25
CA GLU A 96 13.70 -16.92 13.35
C GLU A 96 12.19 -17.23 13.36
N GLU A 97 11.38 -16.33 12.80
CA GLU A 97 9.93 -16.46 12.69
C GLU A 97 9.50 -17.27 11.46
N GLY A 98 10.45 -17.72 10.64
CA GLY A 98 10.21 -18.60 9.50
C GLY A 98 9.79 -17.85 8.22
N LEU A 99 10.37 -16.67 7.97
CA LEU A 99 10.22 -16.00 6.68
C LEU A 99 11.12 -16.64 5.60
N THR A 100 10.50 -17.18 4.56
CA THR A 100 11.16 -17.66 3.35
C THR A 100 11.06 -16.63 2.24
N VAL A 101 12.15 -16.42 1.50
CA VAL A 101 12.18 -15.51 0.35
C VAL A 101 12.44 -16.29 -0.94
N ILE A 102 11.57 -16.06 -1.93
CA ILE A 102 11.70 -16.61 -3.28
C ILE A 102 11.96 -15.45 -4.24
N GLY A 103 13.18 -15.38 -4.79
CA GLY A 103 13.55 -14.42 -5.81
C GLY A 103 13.14 -14.93 -7.18
N MET A 104 12.25 -14.20 -7.87
CA MET A 104 11.66 -14.64 -9.13
C MET A 104 11.93 -13.67 -10.28
N SER A 105 12.38 -14.22 -11.41
CA SER A 105 12.52 -13.46 -12.65
C SER A 105 11.15 -13.16 -13.26
N SER A 106 10.84 -11.88 -13.46
CA SER A 106 9.65 -11.43 -14.17
C SER A 106 9.75 -11.55 -15.69
N SER A 107 10.96 -11.70 -16.24
CA SER A 107 11.24 -11.83 -17.68
C SER A 107 11.43 -13.29 -18.12
N GLY A 108 11.40 -14.25 -17.18
CA GLY A 108 11.50 -15.69 -17.46
C GLY A 108 12.94 -16.22 -17.65
N GLY A 109 13.94 -15.34 -17.71
CA GLY A 109 15.36 -15.69 -17.84
C GLY A 109 16.24 -14.93 -16.86
N GLY A 110 17.57 -15.10 -16.95
CA GLY A 110 18.56 -14.31 -16.21
C GLY A 110 18.73 -14.64 -14.71
N ILE A 111 17.89 -15.51 -14.14
CA ILE A 111 17.90 -15.78 -12.70
C ILE A 111 19.20 -16.41 -12.21
N SER A 112 19.81 -17.32 -12.99
CA SER A 112 21.09 -17.95 -12.62
C SER A 112 22.24 -16.94 -12.55
N SER A 113 22.24 -15.92 -13.42
CA SER A 113 23.26 -14.86 -13.37
C SER A 113 23.12 -14.01 -12.12
N ILE A 114 21.88 -13.71 -11.72
CA ILE A 114 21.61 -12.93 -10.51
C ILE A 114 21.94 -13.73 -9.25
N ALA A 115 21.59 -15.01 -9.22
CA ALA A 115 21.91 -15.90 -8.11
C ALA A 115 23.44 -15.97 -7.86
N SER A 116 24.24 -15.99 -8.92
CA SER A 116 25.70 -15.94 -8.81
C SER A 116 26.24 -14.58 -8.37
N GLN A 117 25.59 -13.48 -8.79
CA GLN A 117 25.99 -12.12 -8.42
C GLN A 117 25.65 -11.78 -6.97
N TYR A 118 24.53 -12.30 -6.48
CA TYR A 118 23.99 -12.07 -5.15
C TYR A 118 23.85 -13.42 -4.43
N PRO A 119 24.88 -13.88 -3.69
CA PRO A 119 24.89 -15.17 -3.00
C PRO A 119 24.02 -15.12 -1.72
N LEU A 120 22.74 -14.79 -1.90
CA LEU A 120 21.74 -14.72 -0.84
C LEU A 120 21.16 -16.12 -0.61
N PRO A 121 20.73 -16.46 0.62
CA PRO A 121 20.16 -17.76 0.96
C PRO A 121 18.72 -17.94 0.44
N TRP A 122 18.37 -17.28 -0.67
CA TRP A 122 17.04 -17.29 -1.23
C TRP A 122 16.84 -18.47 -2.15
N ILE A 123 15.57 -18.80 -2.38
CA ILE A 123 15.20 -19.70 -3.45
C ILE A 123 15.13 -18.87 -4.74
N TRP A 124 16.08 -19.11 -5.63
CA TRP A 124 16.12 -18.46 -6.94
C TRP A 124 15.33 -19.29 -7.94
N ALA A 125 14.21 -18.74 -8.42
CA ALA A 125 13.28 -19.46 -9.28
C ALA A 125 12.92 -18.68 -10.53
N THR A 126 12.65 -19.41 -11.61
CA THR A 126 11.85 -18.90 -12.72
C THR A 126 10.39 -19.22 -12.50
N ASN A 127 9.57 -18.34 -13.05
CA ASN A 127 8.14 -18.38 -12.90
C ASN A 127 7.50 -19.59 -13.63
N SER A 128 6.40 -20.13 -13.08
CA SER A 128 5.46 -20.96 -13.86
C SER A 128 4.74 -20.11 -14.91
N PRO A 129 4.54 -20.63 -16.15
CA PRO A 129 3.83 -19.91 -17.20
C PRO A 129 2.51 -19.29 -16.70
N GLY A 130 2.34 -17.99 -16.91
CA GLY A 130 1.11 -17.27 -16.58
C GLY A 130 0.95 -16.79 -15.13
N LEU A 131 1.85 -17.09 -14.17
CA LEU A 131 1.68 -16.59 -12.79
C LEU A 131 1.61 -15.07 -12.70
N LYS A 132 2.45 -14.35 -13.45
CA LYS A 132 2.43 -12.88 -13.50
C LYS A 132 1.05 -12.36 -13.93
N HIS A 133 0.42 -13.04 -14.88
CA HIS A 133 -0.96 -12.75 -15.29
C HIS A 133 -1.94 -13.07 -14.17
N LYS A 134 -1.85 -14.25 -13.53
CA LYS A 134 -2.75 -14.65 -12.43
C LYS A 134 -2.67 -13.72 -11.22
N LEU A 135 -1.50 -13.18 -10.92
CA LEU A 135 -1.29 -12.21 -9.84
C LEU A 135 -1.62 -10.77 -10.25
N HIS A 136 -2.09 -10.55 -11.49
CA HIS A 136 -2.29 -9.22 -12.08
C HIS A 136 -1.06 -8.31 -11.86
N SER A 137 0.14 -8.87 -12.00
CA SER A 137 1.41 -8.18 -11.78
C SER A 137 1.82 -7.43 -13.05
N GLY A 138 1.90 -6.11 -12.97
CA GLY A 138 2.31 -5.24 -14.08
C GLY A 138 3.69 -4.59 -13.91
N LYS A 139 4.25 -4.62 -12.69
CA LYS A 139 5.47 -3.86 -12.34
C LYS A 139 6.74 -4.69 -12.50
N THR A 140 7.87 -4.01 -12.69
CA THR A 140 9.21 -4.62 -12.83
C THR A 140 9.83 -5.01 -11.49
N PHE A 141 9.33 -4.48 -10.37
CA PHE A 141 9.71 -4.90 -9.02
C PHE A 141 8.48 -4.88 -8.12
N GLU A 142 8.05 -6.06 -7.68
CA GLU A 142 6.82 -6.24 -6.94
C GLU A 142 6.96 -7.41 -5.96
N LEU A 143 6.32 -7.27 -4.81
CA LEU A 143 6.45 -8.21 -3.71
C LEU A 143 5.07 -8.76 -3.37
N PHE A 144 4.96 -10.08 -3.21
CA PHE A 144 3.75 -10.73 -2.70
C PHE A 144 4.13 -11.49 -1.44
N LEU A 145 3.48 -11.16 -0.33
CA LEU A 145 3.66 -11.81 0.95
C LEU A 145 2.49 -12.76 1.19
N PHE A 146 2.82 -14.05 1.23
CA PHE A 146 1.90 -15.11 1.56
C PHE A 146 1.98 -15.43 3.05
N ASP A 147 0.82 -15.64 3.67
CA ASP A 147 0.70 -16.11 5.04
C ASP A 147 0.99 -17.62 5.17
N ARG A 148 0.99 -18.11 6.41
CA ARG A 148 1.23 -19.52 6.72
C ARG A 148 0.18 -20.47 6.13
N SER A 149 -1.01 -19.98 5.79
CA SER A 149 -2.04 -20.77 5.11
C SER A 149 -1.83 -20.86 3.60
N GLY A 150 -0.87 -20.09 3.06
CA GLY A 150 -0.61 -20.00 1.64
C GLY A 150 -1.52 -18.99 0.91
N LYS A 151 -2.22 -18.11 1.63
CA LYS A 151 -2.98 -17.00 1.02
C LYS A 151 -2.12 -15.75 0.93
N ILE A 152 -2.37 -14.91 -0.06
CA ILE A 152 -1.69 -13.61 -0.15
C ILE A 152 -2.26 -12.70 0.93
N ALA A 153 -1.42 -12.30 1.88
CA ALA A 153 -1.78 -11.32 2.91
C ALA A 153 -1.57 -9.89 2.38
N TYR A 154 -0.48 -9.67 1.65
CA TYR A 154 -0.12 -8.35 1.16
C TYR A 154 0.58 -8.38 -0.20
N ARG A 155 0.39 -7.32 -0.97
CA ARG A 155 1.15 -7.00 -2.18
C ARG A 155 1.80 -5.64 -1.97
N PHE A 156 3.10 -5.53 -2.24
CA PHE A 156 3.85 -4.29 -2.08
C PHE A 156 4.53 -3.85 -3.37
N GLY A 157 4.51 -2.55 -3.60
CA GLY A 157 5.38 -1.83 -4.50
C GLY A 157 6.57 -1.26 -3.75
N THR A 158 7.62 -0.90 -4.50
CA THR A 158 8.86 -0.34 -3.93
C THR A 158 9.20 1.03 -4.48
N ASP A 159 8.19 1.73 -5.02
CA ASP A 159 8.33 3.03 -5.65
C ASP A 159 7.93 4.20 -4.73
N HIS A 160 8.08 4.02 -3.42
CA HIS A 160 7.87 5.05 -2.39
C HIS A 160 9.02 5.07 -1.38
N ARG A 161 9.26 6.17 -0.67
CA ARG A 161 10.47 6.31 0.18
C ARG A 161 10.45 5.36 1.40
N ASN A 162 9.27 5.02 1.88
CA ASN A 162 9.05 4.22 3.09
C ASN A 162 8.80 2.73 2.81
N TRP A 163 9.15 2.24 1.61
CA TRP A 163 8.86 0.86 1.20
C TRP A 163 9.49 -0.20 2.11
N LYS A 164 10.61 0.12 2.78
CA LYS A 164 11.25 -0.80 3.73
C LYS A 164 10.41 -0.98 4.99
N LEU A 165 10.07 0.13 5.66
CA LEU A 165 9.20 0.14 6.83
C LEU A 165 7.86 -0.54 6.52
N HIS A 166 7.30 -0.21 5.37
CA HIS A 166 6.05 -0.78 4.90
C HIS A 166 6.11 -2.31 4.75
N LEU A 167 7.18 -2.83 4.13
CA LEU A 167 7.40 -4.27 4.00
C LEU A 167 7.67 -4.93 5.36
N GLU A 168 8.49 -4.33 6.22
CA GLU A 168 8.79 -4.82 7.58
C GLU A 168 7.52 -4.95 8.41
N LEU A 169 6.63 -3.96 8.37
CA LEU A 169 5.33 -4.01 9.04
C LEU A 169 4.44 -5.13 8.50
N GLY A 170 4.38 -5.28 7.18
CA GLY A 170 3.62 -6.34 6.54
C GLY A 170 4.09 -7.73 6.94
N ILE A 171 5.41 -7.95 6.93
CA ILE A 171 6.03 -9.20 7.38
C ILE A 171 5.73 -9.41 8.86
N GLY A 172 5.97 -8.40 9.71
CA GLY A 172 5.69 -8.45 11.15
C GLY A 172 4.24 -8.85 11.45
N ALA A 173 3.28 -8.31 10.70
CA ALA A 173 1.87 -8.67 10.82
C ALA A 173 1.60 -10.16 10.46
N VAL A 174 2.23 -10.70 9.41
CA VAL A 174 2.06 -12.11 9.00
C VAL A 174 2.77 -13.09 9.92
N VAL A 175 3.94 -12.71 10.44
CA VAL A 175 4.75 -13.57 11.31
C VAL A 175 4.47 -13.35 12.79
N GLU A 176 3.47 -12.53 13.12
CA GLU A 176 3.04 -12.20 14.49
C GLU A 176 4.16 -11.58 15.35
N ARG A 177 5.07 -10.83 14.71
CA ARG A 177 6.12 -10.07 15.39
C ARG A 177 5.74 -8.60 15.47
N ALA A 178 5.49 -8.13 16.69
CA ALA A 178 5.29 -6.72 16.95
C ALA A 178 6.56 -5.91 16.65
N LEU A 179 6.41 -4.82 15.90
CA LEU A 179 7.45 -3.82 15.69
C LEU A 179 7.17 -2.61 16.58
N ASP A 180 8.22 -2.08 17.19
CA ASP A 180 8.12 -0.83 17.95
C ASP A 180 8.17 0.36 17.00
N LEU A 181 7.12 1.17 17.04
CA LEU A 181 6.93 2.34 16.20
C LEU A 181 6.94 3.64 17.02
N SER A 182 7.26 3.57 18.32
CA SER A 182 7.32 4.75 19.19
C SER A 182 8.42 5.73 18.80
N ASP A 183 9.45 5.27 18.09
CA ASP A 183 10.57 6.10 17.65
C ASP A 183 10.45 6.54 16.19
N LEU A 184 9.29 6.28 15.54
CA LEU A 184 9.06 6.80 14.20
C LEU A 184 9.17 8.34 14.21
N PRO A 185 9.94 8.93 13.28
CA PRO A 185 10.03 10.38 13.17
C PRO A 185 8.64 11.00 13.01
N ASN A 186 8.49 12.20 13.55
CA ASN A 186 7.31 13.04 13.33
C ASN A 186 7.33 13.62 11.90
N ASP A 187 7.15 12.75 10.90
CA ASP A 187 7.08 13.05 9.47
C ASP A 187 5.97 12.21 8.83
N PHE A 188 5.58 12.60 7.61
CA PHE A 188 4.55 11.91 6.84
C PHE A 188 5.10 10.62 6.22
N VAL A 189 4.41 9.50 6.47
CA VAL A 189 4.82 8.16 6.03
C VAL A 189 4.01 7.62 4.84
N GLY A 190 2.83 8.20 4.57
CA GLY A 190 1.87 7.81 3.54
C GLY A 190 0.84 6.78 4.03
N SER A 191 -0.38 6.81 3.49
CA SER A 191 -1.52 6.00 3.98
C SER A 191 -1.28 4.49 3.85
N GLN A 192 -0.43 4.09 2.90
CA GLN A 192 -0.06 2.68 2.68
C GLN A 192 0.56 2.04 3.93
N VAL A 193 1.38 2.80 4.67
CA VAL A 193 1.99 2.31 5.92
C VAL A 193 0.91 2.06 6.98
N CYS A 194 -0.07 2.97 7.09
CA CYS A 194 -1.19 2.81 8.02
C CYS A 194 -2.05 1.59 7.68
N GLY A 195 -2.28 1.35 6.39
CA GLY A 195 -3.14 0.27 5.90
C GLY A 195 -2.60 -1.14 6.15
N VAL A 196 -1.38 -1.32 6.64
CA VAL A 196 -0.90 -2.64 7.10
C VAL A 196 -1.70 -3.12 8.31
N CYS A 197 -1.89 -2.25 9.30
CA CYS A 197 -2.61 -2.58 10.53
C CYS A 197 -4.07 -2.09 10.51
N HIS A 198 -4.33 -0.95 9.86
CA HIS A 198 -5.65 -0.31 9.74
C HIS A 198 -6.32 -0.64 8.40
N GLN A 199 -6.49 -1.93 8.12
CA GLN A 199 -6.91 -2.42 6.80
C GLN A 199 -8.34 -2.00 6.45
N GLU A 200 -9.25 -2.03 7.41
CA GLU A 200 -10.66 -1.66 7.20
C GLU A 200 -10.79 -0.16 6.93
N GLU A 201 -10.11 0.66 7.73
CA GLU A 201 -10.06 2.10 7.57
C GLU A 201 -9.42 2.50 6.25
N TYR A 202 -8.29 1.87 5.91
CA TYR A 202 -7.59 2.11 4.65
C TYR A 202 -8.48 1.75 3.44
N LYS A 203 -9.18 0.62 3.49
CA LYS A 203 -10.14 0.22 2.45
C LYS A 203 -11.26 1.25 2.28
N GLN A 204 -11.83 1.73 3.38
CA GLN A 204 -12.87 2.75 3.31
C GLN A 204 -12.32 4.04 2.69
N TRP A 205 -11.15 4.49 3.15
CA TRP A 205 -10.48 5.69 2.64
C TRP A 205 -10.16 5.58 1.15
N GLU A 206 -9.67 4.43 0.68
CA GLU A 206 -9.33 4.17 -0.74
C GLU A 206 -10.54 4.37 -1.67
N GLN A 207 -11.75 4.18 -1.17
CA GLN A 207 -12.99 4.37 -1.94
C GLN A 207 -13.42 5.84 -2.04
N THR A 208 -12.80 6.73 -1.28
CA THR A 208 -13.12 8.17 -1.27
C THR A 208 -12.38 8.93 -2.38
N ALA A 209 -12.87 10.12 -2.71
CA ALA A 209 -12.17 11.02 -3.63
C ALA A 209 -10.80 11.50 -3.08
N HIS A 210 -10.56 11.38 -1.78
CA HIS A 210 -9.32 11.79 -1.14
C HIS A 210 -8.13 10.92 -1.57
N ALA A 211 -8.33 9.61 -1.71
CA ALA A 211 -7.28 8.69 -2.17
C ALA A 211 -6.78 9.04 -3.59
N GLY A 212 -7.69 9.50 -4.47
CA GLY A 212 -7.37 9.96 -5.82
C GLY A 212 -7.11 11.47 -5.94
N GLY A 213 -6.88 12.18 -4.82
CA GLY A 213 -6.81 13.63 -4.80
C GLY A 213 -5.77 14.19 -5.78
N TYR A 214 -4.60 13.59 -5.88
CA TYR A 214 -3.56 14.04 -6.80
C TYR A 214 -3.89 13.80 -8.27
N ASP A 215 -4.64 12.74 -8.59
CA ASP A 215 -4.99 12.39 -9.97
C ASP A 215 -5.81 13.50 -10.63
N THR A 216 -6.59 14.26 -9.86
CA THR A 216 -7.32 15.41 -10.39
C THR A 216 -6.37 16.51 -10.89
N LEU A 217 -5.21 16.71 -10.24
CA LEU A 217 -4.19 17.65 -10.69
C LEU A 217 -3.53 17.18 -11.99
N VAL A 218 -3.33 15.87 -12.14
CA VAL A 218 -2.80 15.28 -13.38
C VAL A 218 -3.80 15.52 -14.53
N GLN A 219 -5.07 15.18 -14.32
CA GLN A 219 -6.14 15.33 -15.31
C GLN A 219 -6.31 16.79 -15.75
N SER A 220 -6.25 17.73 -14.82
CA SER A 220 -6.36 19.16 -15.13
C SER A 220 -5.05 19.84 -15.50
N ARG A 221 -3.94 19.10 -15.60
CA ARG A 221 -2.60 19.62 -15.93
C ARG A 221 -2.10 20.70 -14.96
N ASN A 222 -2.47 20.60 -13.68
CA ASN A 222 -2.09 21.53 -12.61
C ASN A 222 -1.03 20.94 -11.65
N THR A 223 -0.35 19.86 -12.03
CA THR A 223 0.68 19.21 -11.20
C THR A 223 1.83 20.15 -10.81
N ASN A 224 2.12 21.18 -11.60
CA ASN A 224 3.18 22.16 -11.32
C ASN A 224 2.67 23.45 -10.64
N ARG A 225 1.46 23.45 -10.07
CA ARG A 225 0.86 24.58 -9.35
C ARG A 225 1.01 24.36 -7.84
N PRO A 226 2.01 24.96 -7.18
CA PRO A 226 2.27 24.70 -5.76
C PRO A 226 1.05 25.07 -4.88
N GLU A 227 0.29 26.09 -5.27
CA GLU A 227 -0.96 26.48 -4.62
C GLU A 227 -1.98 25.33 -4.53
N CYS A 228 -2.03 24.45 -5.53
CA CYS A 228 -2.93 23.30 -5.56
C CYS A 228 -2.46 22.15 -4.67
N HIS A 229 -1.16 22.08 -4.35
CA HIS A 229 -0.60 20.96 -3.57
C HIS A 229 -1.06 21.00 -2.14
N SER A 230 -1.34 22.19 -1.60
CA SER A 230 -1.90 22.34 -0.27
C SER A 230 -3.10 21.41 -0.05
N CYS A 231 -4.00 21.26 -1.04
CA CYS A 231 -5.20 20.45 -0.87
C CYS A 231 -5.21 19.10 -1.57
N HIS A 232 -4.17 18.77 -2.35
CA HIS A 232 -4.12 17.55 -3.17
C HIS A 232 -2.88 16.69 -2.86
N VAL A 233 -2.03 17.10 -1.93
CA VAL A 233 -0.85 16.38 -1.47
C VAL A 233 -0.82 16.39 0.04
N THR A 234 -0.69 15.21 0.63
CA THR A 234 -0.64 15.02 2.09
C THR A 234 0.55 15.78 2.67
N GLY A 235 0.28 16.60 3.69
CA GLY A 235 1.33 17.26 4.45
C GLY A 235 1.99 18.48 3.80
N GLU A 236 1.52 18.93 2.64
CA GLU A 236 1.95 20.20 2.03
C GLU A 236 1.18 21.41 2.60
N MET A 237 0.10 21.15 3.33
CA MET A 237 -0.76 22.14 3.98
C MET A 237 -0.02 22.98 5.03
N GLY A 238 0.26 24.26 4.69
CA GLY A 238 0.98 25.20 5.57
C GLY A 238 2.51 25.09 5.49
N ARG A 239 3.03 24.32 4.51
CA ARG A 239 4.45 24.24 4.19
C ARG A 239 4.74 25.02 2.90
N LYS A 240 6.03 25.28 2.61
CA LYS A 240 6.44 25.75 1.28
C LYS A 240 6.18 24.61 0.30
N SER A 241 5.09 24.72 -0.45
CA SER A 241 4.66 23.75 -1.44
C SER A 241 5.82 23.32 -2.34
N ARG A 242 6.11 22.02 -2.37
CA ARG A 242 7.18 21.46 -3.20
C ARG A 242 6.77 21.39 -4.67
N PRO A 243 7.69 21.60 -5.63
CA PRO A 243 7.41 21.26 -7.02
C PRO A 243 7.07 19.77 -7.16
N TRP A 244 6.24 19.40 -8.15
CA TRP A 244 5.85 18.01 -8.44
C TRP A 244 7.01 17.02 -8.41
N SER A 245 8.15 17.39 -9.03
CA SER A 245 9.34 16.53 -9.10
C SER A 245 9.94 16.17 -7.75
N GLN A 246 9.54 16.85 -6.68
CA GLN A 246 10.02 16.68 -5.31
C GLN A 246 8.94 16.14 -4.37
N THR A 247 7.70 15.94 -4.84
CA THR A 247 6.61 15.37 -4.07
C THR A 247 6.78 13.85 -3.97
N PRO A 248 6.97 13.27 -2.77
CA PRO A 248 7.06 11.82 -2.60
C PRO A 248 5.78 11.14 -3.08
N LYS A 249 5.91 9.99 -3.75
CA LYS A 249 4.79 9.31 -4.42
C LYS A 249 3.70 8.87 -3.45
N GLU A 250 4.10 8.41 -2.28
CA GLU A 250 3.22 8.00 -1.18
C GLU A 250 2.44 9.13 -0.52
N LEU A 251 2.74 10.38 -0.86
CA LEU A 251 2.00 11.56 -0.38
C LEU A 251 1.14 12.19 -1.48
N GLN A 252 1.14 11.63 -2.70
CA GLN A 252 0.34 12.08 -3.84
C GLN A 252 -1.12 11.65 -3.70
N GLU A 253 -1.73 12.06 -2.59
CA GLU A 253 -3.06 11.70 -2.14
C GLU A 253 -3.47 12.71 -1.06
N ILE A 254 -4.75 12.71 -0.69
CA ILE A 254 -5.22 13.29 0.58
C ILE A 254 -5.35 12.11 1.55
N GLY A 255 -4.23 11.79 2.21
CA GLY A 255 -4.04 10.55 2.95
C GLY A 255 -4.59 10.57 4.37
N CYS A 256 -4.45 9.44 5.07
CA CYS A 256 -4.81 9.29 6.48
C CYS A 256 -4.23 10.43 7.34
N GLU A 257 -3.00 10.82 7.03
CA GLU A 257 -2.24 11.80 7.81
C GLU A 257 -2.72 13.24 7.64
N GLU A 258 -3.56 13.53 6.64
CA GLU A 258 -4.21 14.84 6.50
C GLU A 258 -5.40 15.01 7.47
N CYS A 259 -5.90 13.91 8.04
CA CYS A 259 -6.94 13.95 9.08
C CYS A 259 -6.39 13.62 10.46
N HIS A 260 -5.40 12.72 10.54
CA HIS A 260 -4.86 12.17 11.78
C HIS A 260 -3.51 12.78 12.20
N GLY A 261 -2.89 13.58 11.33
CA GLY A 261 -1.53 14.06 11.53
C GLY A 261 -0.47 13.05 11.07
N PRO A 262 0.82 13.44 11.13
CA PRO A 262 1.94 12.61 10.69
C PRO A 262 2.05 11.28 11.45
N GLY A 263 2.59 10.25 10.79
CA GLY A 263 2.58 8.87 11.25
C GLY A 263 3.40 8.54 12.51
N GLY A 264 4.22 9.45 13.03
CA GLY A 264 5.11 9.20 14.16
C GLY A 264 5.18 10.35 15.19
N PRO A 265 5.61 10.09 16.44
CA PRO A 265 5.93 8.79 17.05
C PRO A 265 4.69 7.95 17.37
N HIS A 266 4.47 6.82 16.69
CA HIS A 266 3.19 6.11 16.65
C HIS A 266 2.83 5.43 17.99
N ARG A 267 1.53 5.37 18.32
CA ARG A 267 1.00 4.80 19.59
C ARG A 267 1.55 5.47 20.87
N THR A 268 2.09 6.66 20.76
CA THR A 268 2.47 7.48 21.92
C THR A 268 1.36 8.48 22.25
N LYS A 269 1.36 9.03 23.48
CA LYS A 269 0.48 10.17 23.82
C LYS A 269 0.66 11.33 22.84
N PRO A 270 1.90 11.76 22.51
CA PRO A 270 2.13 12.72 21.44
C PRO A 270 1.42 12.39 20.14
N PHE A 271 1.41 11.14 19.66
CA PHE A 271 0.69 10.79 18.42
C PHE A 271 -0.83 10.82 18.56
N ALA A 272 -1.38 10.34 19.68
CA ALA A 272 -2.81 10.45 19.95
C ALA A 272 -3.28 11.92 20.03
N GLU A 273 -2.38 12.81 20.47
CA GLU A 273 -2.59 14.24 20.58
C GLU A 273 -2.05 15.03 19.36
N ALA A 274 -1.35 14.39 18.41
CA ALA A 274 -0.67 15.00 17.26
C ALA A 274 -1.65 15.39 16.14
N SER A 275 -2.85 15.79 16.52
CA SER A 275 -3.70 16.52 15.59
C SER A 275 -2.96 17.79 15.18
N LEU A 276 -2.66 17.94 13.89
CA LEU A 276 -2.20 19.20 13.31
C LEU A 276 -3.27 20.32 13.44
N TYR A 277 -4.45 19.98 13.96
CA TYR A 277 -5.66 20.77 13.91
C TYR A 277 -6.26 20.91 15.31
N SER A 278 -6.82 22.08 15.63
CA SER A 278 -7.52 22.29 16.90
C SER A 278 -8.81 21.47 16.99
N THR A 279 -9.42 21.18 15.84
CA THR A 279 -10.59 20.32 15.69
C THR A 279 -10.54 19.53 14.38
N ARG A 280 -11.28 18.42 14.31
CA ARG A 280 -11.49 17.67 13.06
C ARG A 280 -12.27 18.46 12.01
N GLU A 281 -13.02 19.49 12.39
CA GLU A 281 -13.74 20.34 11.43
C GLU A 281 -12.78 21.30 10.72
N GLU A 282 -11.81 21.84 11.46
CA GLU A 282 -10.78 22.70 10.92
C GLU A 282 -9.97 21.99 9.83
N SER A 283 -9.58 20.71 10.03
CA SER A 283 -8.82 19.96 9.01
C SER A 283 -9.55 19.90 7.67
N CYS A 284 -10.86 19.67 7.68
CA CYS A 284 -11.67 19.63 6.47
C CYS A 284 -11.81 21.02 5.82
N LYS A 285 -12.06 22.06 6.61
CA LYS A 285 -12.33 23.43 6.10
C LYS A 285 -11.12 24.10 5.45
N ARG A 286 -9.91 23.63 5.71
CA ARG A 286 -8.71 24.16 5.02
C ARG A 286 -8.72 23.91 3.51
N CYS A 287 -9.45 22.89 3.05
CA CYS A 287 -9.65 22.60 1.63
C CYS A 287 -11.10 22.71 1.18
N HIS A 288 -12.05 22.65 2.10
CA HIS A 288 -13.46 22.92 1.85
C HIS A 288 -13.84 24.33 2.34
N ASN A 289 -13.48 25.33 1.55
CA ASN A 289 -13.78 26.73 1.83
C ASN A 289 -14.11 27.50 0.54
N PRO A 290 -14.59 28.75 0.65
CA PRO A 290 -14.95 29.54 -0.52
C PRO A 290 -13.79 29.84 -1.49
N GLU A 291 -12.54 29.87 -1.02
CA GLU A 291 -11.37 30.13 -1.88
C GLU A 291 -11.10 28.96 -2.82
N THR A 292 -11.43 27.73 -2.40
CA THR A 292 -11.25 26.52 -3.22
C THR A 292 -12.49 26.15 -4.02
N ALA A 293 -13.62 26.83 -3.84
CA ALA A 293 -14.91 26.53 -4.47
C ALA A 293 -14.92 26.54 -6.02
N GLY A 294 -13.93 27.19 -6.64
CA GLY A 294 -13.74 27.20 -8.10
C GLY A 294 -12.64 26.28 -8.62
N CYS A 295 -11.95 25.55 -7.73
CA CYS A 295 -10.87 24.64 -8.08
C CYS A 295 -11.35 23.35 -8.78
N VAL A 296 -10.43 22.68 -9.46
CA VAL A 296 -10.71 21.38 -10.08
C VAL A 296 -11.00 20.34 -9.01
N GLY A 297 -12.15 19.67 -9.10
CA GLY A 297 -12.57 18.67 -8.12
C GLY A 297 -13.22 19.27 -6.87
N SER A 298 -13.38 20.59 -6.78
CA SER A 298 -14.22 21.20 -5.77
C SER A 298 -15.68 21.25 -6.22
N TRP A 299 -16.57 21.20 -5.23
CA TRP A 299 -18.01 21.29 -5.44
C TRP A 299 -18.38 22.76 -5.67
N PRO A 300 -19.27 23.08 -6.63
CA PRO A 300 -19.76 24.44 -6.76
C PRO A 300 -20.48 24.86 -5.47
N GLU A 301 -20.04 25.97 -4.87
CA GLU A 301 -20.66 26.58 -3.69
C GLU A 301 -22.15 26.91 -3.93
N PRO A 302 -22.99 26.89 -2.87
CA PRO A 302 -22.70 26.50 -1.49
C PRO A 302 -23.42 25.18 -1.17
N LYS A 303 -22.72 24.04 -1.25
CA LYS A 303 -23.34 22.71 -1.00
C LYS A 303 -22.52 21.76 -0.12
N TRP A 304 -21.34 22.15 0.37
CA TRP A 304 -20.56 21.29 1.25
C TRP A 304 -20.99 21.48 2.71
N ASP A 305 -21.53 20.42 3.31
CA ASP A 305 -21.92 20.37 4.73
C ASP A 305 -20.98 19.43 5.50
N TYR A 306 -20.28 19.97 6.51
CA TYR A 306 -19.31 19.22 7.29
C TYR A 306 -19.93 18.00 7.96
N SER A 307 -21.10 18.15 8.58
CA SER A 307 -21.75 17.08 9.34
C SER A 307 -22.16 15.91 8.46
N ALA A 308 -22.67 16.18 7.25
CA ALA A 308 -23.01 15.18 6.25
C ALA A 308 -21.75 14.55 5.62
N ALA A 309 -20.70 15.34 5.37
CA ALA A 309 -19.44 14.84 4.82
C ALA A 309 -18.70 13.91 5.80
N LEU A 310 -18.65 14.28 7.09
CA LEU A 310 -17.98 13.51 8.13
C LEU A 310 -18.52 12.08 8.24
N LYS A 311 -19.84 11.90 8.09
CA LYS A 311 -20.48 10.57 8.11
C LYS A 311 -19.98 9.63 7.01
N LYS A 312 -19.43 10.15 5.91
CA LYS A 312 -18.90 9.35 4.79
C LYS A 312 -17.47 8.86 5.03
N VAL A 313 -16.72 9.58 5.87
CA VAL A 313 -15.28 9.32 6.11
C VAL A 313 -15.00 8.80 7.54
N ALA A 314 -15.99 8.89 8.44
CA ALA A 314 -15.92 8.26 9.74
C ALA A 314 -15.80 6.75 9.59
N HIS A 315 -14.79 6.19 10.25
CA HIS A 315 -14.47 4.77 10.26
C HIS A 315 -14.33 4.31 11.72
N GLY A 316 -14.95 3.18 12.05
CA GLY A 316 -14.93 2.57 13.39
C GLY A 316 -15.62 3.39 14.50
N THR A 317 -15.75 2.78 15.68
CA THR A 317 -15.89 3.50 16.95
C THR A 317 -14.50 4.02 17.34
N ALA A 318 -14.40 5.31 17.69
CA ALA A 318 -13.15 6.02 18.00
C ALA A 318 -12.06 5.15 18.64
N HIS A 319 -10.82 5.27 18.16
CA HIS A 319 -9.63 4.69 18.78
C HIS A 319 -9.64 4.96 20.30
N GLY A 320 -10.07 3.97 21.10
CA GLY A 320 -10.16 4.12 22.56
C GLY A 320 -11.39 3.57 23.28
N ALA A 321 -12.34 2.87 22.63
CA ALA A 321 -13.52 2.31 23.32
C ALA A 321 -13.71 0.78 23.24
N THR A 322 -12.69 0.00 22.91
CA THR A 322 -12.72 -1.46 23.09
C THR A 322 -11.33 -1.99 23.47
N PRO A 323 -11.20 -2.79 24.54
CA PRO A 323 -9.93 -3.43 24.86
C PRO A 323 -9.57 -4.40 23.73
N SER A 324 -8.30 -4.40 23.35
CA SER A 324 -7.69 -5.42 22.50
C SER A 324 -8.16 -6.81 22.94
N PRO A 325 -8.49 -7.75 22.02
CA PRO A 325 -8.72 -9.13 22.43
C PRO A 325 -7.45 -9.59 23.16
N ALA A 326 -7.61 -9.90 24.44
CA ALA A 326 -6.51 -10.34 25.29
C ALA A 326 -5.76 -11.46 24.55
N ALA A 327 -4.43 -11.34 24.52
CA ALA A 327 -3.57 -12.45 24.15
C ALA A 327 -4.06 -13.71 24.86
N PRO A 328 -4.13 -14.87 24.18
CA PRO A 328 -4.54 -16.11 24.83
C PRO A 328 -3.67 -16.31 26.09
N PRO A 329 -4.26 -16.70 27.23
CA PRO A 329 -3.51 -16.85 28.46
C PRO A 329 -2.35 -17.81 28.20
N SER A 330 -1.13 -17.37 28.51
CA SER A 330 0.01 -18.27 28.52
C SER A 330 -0.36 -19.43 29.45
N SER A 331 -0.34 -20.63 28.91
CA SER A 331 -0.53 -21.85 29.67
C SER A 331 0.47 -21.84 30.81
N ALA A 332 -0.04 -21.60 32.03
CA ALA A 332 0.73 -21.69 33.25
C ALA A 332 1.33 -23.09 33.31
N THR A 333 2.65 -23.16 33.18
CA THR A 333 3.41 -24.37 33.49
C THR A 333 3.15 -24.68 34.96
N GLN A 334 2.34 -25.70 35.21
CA GLN A 334 2.19 -26.27 36.54
C GLN A 334 3.57 -26.75 36.97
N SER A 335 4.10 -26.14 38.03
CA SER A 335 5.29 -26.63 38.70
C SER A 335 4.97 -28.00 39.33
N VAL A 336 5.67 -29.02 38.84
CA VAL A 336 5.75 -30.34 39.48
C VAL A 336 6.46 -30.18 40.82
N PRO A 337 5.95 -30.72 41.94
CA PRO A 337 6.67 -30.71 43.20
C PRO A 337 7.78 -31.78 43.15
N SER A 338 9.04 -31.34 43.26
CA SER A 338 10.17 -32.24 43.47
C SER A 338 10.12 -32.80 44.89
N ALA A 339 9.95 -34.11 44.97
CA ALA A 339 10.26 -34.90 46.15
C ALA A 339 11.77 -35.01 46.31
N THR A 340 12.31 -34.61 47.46
CA THR A 340 13.45 -35.28 48.13
C THR A 340 13.43 -34.90 49.59
N GLY A 341 13.29 -35.91 50.46
CA GLY A 341 13.56 -35.77 51.88
C GLY A 341 15.07 -35.77 52.18
N ASN A 342 15.40 -35.17 53.32
CA ASN A 342 16.20 -35.78 54.38
C ASN A 342 15.93 -35.03 55.67
#